data_AF-A0A396HCP3-F1
#
_entry.id   AF-A0A396HCP3-F1
#
_cell.length_a   1.000
_cell.length_b   1.000
_cell.length_c   1.000
_cell.angle_alpha   90.00
_cell.angle_beta   90.00
_cell.angle_gamma   90.00
#
_symmetry.space_group_name_H-M   'P 1'
#
loop_
_entity.id
_entity.type
_entity.pdbx_description
1 polymer ?
#
loop_
_entity_poly.entity_id
_entity_poly.type
_entity_poly.pdbx_seq_one_letter_code
_entity_poly.pdbx_strand_id
1 'polypeptide(L)'
;MVNDTCQGISFVINNIASYGGDPDRIYLMGQSAGAHISSCALLEQATRETKNGDGVSWSVSQLKAYFGLSGGYNLLDLVDHFHNRGLYRSIFLSIMEGEQSLKKFSPELKVQDPCIKDSIPLLPRIILFHGTGDYSIPSTASEKFADALKEAGASAELILYDGKTHTDLFVQDPLRGGKDDLFDHVLATVHSDDSDALAKDAMAPPRRRLVPEILLKIANNISPF
;
A
#
# COMPACT_ATOMS: atom_id res chain seq x y z
N MET A 1 16.26 -0.05 3.06
CA MET A 1 14.90 -0.34 2.55
C MET A 1 14.15 0.90 2.06
N VAL A 2 13.81 1.87 2.92
CA VAL A 2 13.05 3.07 2.48
C VAL A 2 13.83 3.86 1.41
N ASN A 3 15.11 4.16 1.66
CA ASN A 3 15.95 4.87 0.70
C ASN A 3 16.11 4.10 -0.63
N ASP A 4 16.19 2.77 -0.58
CA ASP A 4 16.29 1.93 -1.78
C ASP A 4 14.98 1.97 -2.58
N THR A 5 13.83 2.01 -1.89
CA THR A 5 12.51 2.17 -2.51
C THR A 5 12.38 3.54 -3.17
N CYS A 6 12.83 4.62 -2.51
CA CYS A 6 12.88 5.95 -3.13
C CYS A 6 13.76 5.96 -4.39
N GLN A 7 14.91 5.29 -4.38
CA GLN A 7 15.78 5.18 -5.56
C GLN A 7 15.11 4.37 -6.68
N GLY A 8 14.43 3.27 -6.34
CA GLY A 8 13.66 2.47 -7.31
C GLY A 8 12.55 3.27 -7.98
N ILE A 9 11.78 4.03 -7.20
CA ILE A 9 10.73 4.92 -7.71
C ILE A 9 11.34 5.98 -8.63
N SER A 10 12.42 6.63 -8.18
CA SER A 10 13.14 7.64 -9.00
C SER A 10 13.63 7.05 -10.32
N PHE A 11 14.18 5.83 -10.30
CA PHE A 11 14.61 5.15 -11.51
C PHE A 11 13.45 4.92 -12.48
N VAL A 12 12.32 4.40 -12.01
CA VAL A 12 11.14 4.16 -12.86
C VAL A 12 10.67 5.48 -13.46
N ILE A 13 10.41 6.50 -12.63
CA ILE A 13 9.94 7.81 -13.10
C ILE A 13 10.83 8.39 -14.19
N ASN A 14 12.15 8.31 -14.01
CA ASN A 14 13.11 8.93 -14.93
C ASN A 14 13.39 8.11 -16.20
N ASN A 15 13.00 6.82 -16.24
CA ASN A 15 13.37 5.93 -17.35
C ASN A 15 12.18 5.24 -18.02
N ILE A 16 10.97 5.31 -17.46
CA ILE A 16 9.81 4.53 -17.92
C ILE A 16 9.47 4.75 -19.41
N ALA A 17 9.64 5.98 -19.90
CA ALA A 17 9.43 6.32 -21.31
C ALA A 17 10.33 5.52 -22.26
N SER A 18 11.59 5.30 -21.88
CA SER A 18 12.55 4.49 -22.66
C SER A 18 12.17 3.01 -22.71
N TYR A 19 11.33 2.54 -21.77
CA TYR A 19 10.76 1.19 -21.75
C TYR A 19 9.36 1.11 -22.38
N GLY A 20 8.88 2.19 -22.99
CA GLY A 20 7.56 2.25 -23.63
C GLY A 20 6.38 2.46 -22.68
N GLY A 21 6.63 2.75 -21.40
CA GLY A 21 5.58 3.15 -20.47
C GLY A 21 5.31 4.66 -20.54
N ASP A 22 4.12 5.04 -20.11
CA ASP A 22 3.65 6.42 -20.13
C ASP A 22 4.10 7.17 -18.85
N PRO A 23 4.96 8.20 -18.95
CA PRO A 23 5.44 8.94 -17.79
C PRO A 23 4.33 9.74 -17.07
N ASP A 24 3.19 9.96 -17.72
CA ASP A 24 2.04 10.65 -17.12
C ASP A 24 1.04 9.67 -16.48
N ARG A 25 1.30 8.36 -16.51
CA ARG A 25 0.41 7.32 -15.96
C ARG A 25 1.15 6.36 -15.01
N ILE A 26 1.81 6.93 -14.01
CA ILE A 26 2.57 6.17 -13.01
C ILE A 26 1.74 5.98 -11.74
N TYR A 27 1.70 4.75 -11.25
CA TYR A 27 1.00 4.36 -10.02
C TYR A 27 1.96 3.56 -9.15
N LEU A 28 1.88 3.75 -7.82
CA LEU A 28 2.68 2.98 -6.86
C LEU A 28 1.75 2.04 -6.09
N MET A 29 2.16 0.78 -5.92
CA MET A 29 1.42 -0.19 -5.11
C MET A 29 2.38 -0.94 -4.20
N GLY A 30 1.96 -1.17 -2.95
CA GLY A 30 2.68 -2.00 -2.00
C GLY A 30 1.73 -2.90 -1.21
N GLN A 31 2.21 -4.07 -0.79
CA GLN A 31 1.46 -5.02 0.05
C GLN A 31 2.26 -5.31 1.33
N SER A 32 1.58 -5.40 2.48
CA SER A 32 2.20 -5.72 3.79
C SER A 32 3.41 -4.84 4.10
N ALA A 33 4.59 -5.42 4.31
CA ALA A 33 5.84 -4.70 4.48
C ALA A 33 6.15 -3.76 3.29
N GLY A 34 5.78 -4.13 2.07
CA GLY A 34 5.90 -3.27 0.89
C GLY A 34 4.99 -2.03 0.97
N ALA A 35 3.79 -2.15 1.54
CA ALA A 35 2.90 -1.01 1.77
C ALA A 35 3.45 -0.08 2.87
N HIS A 36 4.03 -0.67 3.92
CA HIS A 36 4.72 0.08 4.98
C HIS A 36 5.93 0.87 4.43
N ILE A 37 6.81 0.20 3.68
CA ILE A 37 8.02 0.83 3.13
C ILE A 37 7.65 1.90 2.09
N SER A 38 6.68 1.62 1.22
CA SER A 38 6.22 2.57 0.19
C SER A 38 5.58 3.81 0.81
N SER A 39 4.76 3.66 1.84
CA SER A 39 4.18 4.81 2.56
C SER A 39 5.24 5.63 3.30
N CYS A 40 6.25 4.98 3.91
CA CYS A 40 7.42 5.68 4.45
C CYS A 40 8.16 6.47 3.36
N ALA A 41 8.39 5.86 2.20
CA ALA A 41 9.09 6.48 1.06
C ALA A 41 8.35 7.71 0.53
N LEU A 42 7.02 7.63 0.39
CA LEU A 42 6.18 8.76 -0.03
C LEU A 42 6.25 9.94 0.96
N LEU A 43 6.11 9.68 2.26
CA LEU A 43 6.18 10.72 3.28
C LEU A 43 7.58 11.34 3.36
N GLU A 44 8.64 10.52 3.27
CA GLU A 44 10.01 11.01 3.25
C GLU A 44 10.30 11.86 2.01
N GLN A 45 9.85 11.41 0.83
CA GLN A 45 10.05 12.15 -0.41
C GLN A 45 9.28 13.48 -0.41
N ALA A 46 8.00 13.48 -0.04
CA ALA A 46 7.21 14.71 0.08
C ALA A 46 7.86 15.71 1.05
N THR A 47 8.42 15.22 2.16
CA THR A 47 9.19 16.04 3.11
C THR A 47 10.46 16.62 2.49
N ARG A 48 11.18 15.83 1.67
CA ARG A 48 12.39 16.29 0.97
C ARG A 48 12.05 17.35 -0.09
N GLU A 49 10.96 17.18 -0.82
CA GLU A 49 10.46 18.15 -1.81
C GLU A 49 10.18 19.51 -1.18
N THR A 50 9.44 19.54 -0.07
CA THR A 50 9.15 20.79 0.65
C THR A 50 10.42 21.49 1.16
N LYS A 51 11.43 20.74 1.58
CA LYS A 51 12.67 21.29 2.16
C LYS A 51 13.71 21.73 1.13
N ASN A 52 13.87 20.96 0.06
CA ASN A 52 14.96 21.14 -0.90
C ASN A 52 14.50 21.74 -2.24
N GLY A 53 13.19 21.93 -2.45
CA GLY A 53 12.63 22.43 -3.70
C GLY A 53 13.04 21.57 -4.90
N ASP A 54 13.51 22.23 -5.96
CA ASP A 54 13.89 21.60 -7.25
C ASP A 54 15.12 20.68 -7.20
N GLY A 55 15.75 20.51 -6.03
CA GLY A 55 16.92 19.64 -5.84
C GLY A 55 16.61 18.14 -5.76
N VAL A 56 15.36 17.71 -5.97
CA VAL A 56 14.95 16.30 -5.91
C VAL A 56 15.02 15.60 -7.27
N SER A 57 15.31 14.29 -7.28
CA SER A 57 15.42 13.50 -8.51
C SER A 57 14.09 12.96 -9.05
N TRP A 58 12.99 13.15 -8.31
CA TRP A 58 11.61 12.81 -8.68
C TRP A 58 10.64 13.52 -7.73
N SER A 59 9.37 13.65 -8.12
CA SER A 59 8.31 14.22 -7.28
C SER A 59 7.18 13.22 -7.03
N VAL A 60 6.66 13.20 -5.80
CA VAL A 60 5.46 12.41 -5.43
C VAL A 60 4.23 12.79 -6.25
N SER A 61 4.17 14.03 -6.75
CA SER A 61 3.09 14.52 -7.62
C SER A 61 3.05 13.86 -9.01
N GLN A 62 4.14 13.19 -9.42
CA GLN A 62 4.20 12.41 -10.66
C GLN A 62 3.44 11.08 -10.54
N LEU A 63 3.10 10.66 -9.32
CA LEU A 63 2.29 9.47 -9.07
C LEU A 63 0.80 9.85 -9.10
N LYS A 64 0.01 9.18 -9.93
CA LYS A 64 -1.44 9.42 -10.03
C LYS A 64 -2.20 8.90 -8.80
N ALA A 65 -1.78 7.76 -8.28
CA ALA A 65 -2.29 7.22 -7.02
C ALA A 65 -1.26 6.30 -6.36
N TYR A 66 -1.43 6.12 -5.05
CA TYR A 66 -0.78 5.10 -4.27
C TYR A 66 -1.80 4.08 -3.75
N PHE A 67 -1.53 2.80 -3.94
CA PHE A 67 -2.34 1.68 -3.49
C PHE A 67 -1.63 0.93 -2.34
N GLY A 68 -2.13 1.06 -1.11
CA GLY A 68 -1.59 0.38 0.06
C GLY A 68 -2.45 -0.81 0.48
N LEU A 69 -1.96 -2.04 0.30
CA LEU A 69 -2.69 -3.27 0.60
C LEU A 69 -2.20 -3.93 1.91
N SER A 70 -3.08 -4.11 2.89
CA SER A 70 -2.81 -4.79 4.17
C SER A 70 -1.50 -4.34 4.86
N GLY A 71 -1.24 -3.03 4.89
CA GLY A 71 0.03 -2.47 5.38
C GLY A 71 0.09 -2.25 6.90
N GLY A 72 1.29 -2.38 7.46
CA GLY A 72 1.56 -2.06 8.86
C GLY A 72 1.98 -0.61 9.06
N TYR A 73 1.04 0.29 9.35
CA TYR A 73 1.28 1.75 9.34
C TYR A 73 1.66 2.36 10.69
N ASN A 74 1.45 1.62 11.79
CA ASN A 74 1.90 1.98 13.13
C ASN A 74 2.64 0.80 13.76
N LEU A 75 3.96 0.86 13.79
CA LEU A 75 4.78 -0.27 14.22
C LEU A 75 4.71 -0.50 15.73
N LEU A 76 4.40 0.53 16.52
CA LEU A 76 4.25 0.38 17.98
C LEU A 76 3.08 -0.56 18.30
N ASP A 77 1.95 -0.38 17.62
CA ASP A 77 0.77 -1.22 17.78
C ASP A 77 1.03 -2.68 17.35
N LEU A 78 2.01 -2.89 16.47
CA LEU A 78 2.31 -4.19 15.88
C LEU A 78 3.34 -5.01 16.65
N VAL A 79 4.16 -4.39 17.53
CA VAL A 79 5.20 -5.12 18.30
C VAL A 79 4.58 -6.29 19.07
N ASP A 80 3.57 -6.00 19.88
CA ASP A 80 2.94 -6.99 20.75
C ASP A 80 2.04 -7.94 19.97
N HIS A 81 1.37 -7.41 18.93
CA HIS A 81 0.55 -8.20 18.03
C HIS A 81 1.36 -9.32 17.34
N PHE A 82 2.53 -8.98 16.80
CA PHE A 82 3.46 -9.91 16.18
C PHE A 82 4.12 -10.86 17.18
N HIS A 83 4.48 -10.36 18.37
CA HIS A 83 5.05 -11.19 19.42
C HIS A 83 4.12 -12.34 19.82
N ASN A 84 2.84 -12.03 20.00
CA ASN A 84 1.81 -13.00 20.36
C ASN A 84 1.48 -14.00 19.23
N ARG A 85 2.03 -13.79 18.02
CA ARG A 85 1.82 -14.60 16.82
C ARG A 85 3.11 -15.24 16.29
N GLY A 86 4.16 -15.26 17.11
CA GLY A 86 5.40 -16.02 16.83
C GLY A 86 6.55 -15.19 16.23
N LEU A 87 6.34 -13.92 15.88
CA LEU A 87 7.43 -13.02 15.53
C LEU A 87 7.87 -12.26 16.80
N TYR A 88 8.83 -12.83 17.53
CA TYR A 88 9.23 -12.31 18.83
C TYR A 88 9.72 -10.85 18.79
N ARG A 89 9.42 -10.09 19.85
CA ARG A 89 9.81 -8.68 19.99
C ARG A 89 11.30 -8.45 19.68
N SER A 90 12.18 -9.29 20.20
CA SER A 90 13.63 -9.19 19.97
C SER A 90 14.00 -9.27 18.49
N ILE A 91 13.36 -10.17 17.74
CA ILE A 91 13.58 -10.32 16.29
C ILE A 91 13.01 -9.11 15.56
N PHE A 92 11.76 -8.74 15.87
CA PHE A 92 11.11 -7.59 15.23
C PHE A 92 11.88 -6.29 15.46
N LEU A 93 12.30 -6.01 16.69
CA LEU A 93 13.10 -4.84 17.03
C LEU A 93 14.48 -4.90 16.37
N SER A 94 15.09 -6.08 16.23
CA SER A 94 16.36 -6.23 15.49
C SER A 94 16.20 -5.87 14.01
N ILE A 95 15.08 -6.26 13.38
CA ILE A 95 14.77 -5.92 11.98
C ILE A 95 14.50 -4.42 11.85
N MET A 96 13.81 -3.83 12.82
CA MET A 96 13.40 -2.43 12.81
C MET A 96 14.47 -1.46 13.33
N GLU A 97 15.72 -1.90 13.55
CA GLU A 97 16.81 -1.07 14.07
C GLU A 97 16.50 -0.46 15.46
N GLY A 98 15.83 -1.22 16.31
CA GLY A 98 15.53 -0.88 17.70
C GLY A 98 14.24 -0.09 17.91
N GLU A 99 13.86 0.08 19.18
CA GLU A 99 12.58 0.69 19.58
C GLU A 99 12.47 2.17 19.17
N GLN A 100 13.59 2.90 19.17
CA GLN A 100 13.63 4.31 18.78
C GLN A 100 13.23 4.53 17.31
N SER A 101 13.46 3.53 16.47
CA SER A 101 13.16 3.57 15.05
C SER A 101 11.69 3.32 14.74
N LEU A 102 10.93 2.69 15.65
CA LEU A 102 9.51 2.37 15.43
C LEU A 102 8.68 3.62 15.17
N LYS A 103 8.86 4.67 15.97
CA LYS A 103 8.17 5.96 15.78
C LYS A 103 8.54 6.61 14.45
N LYS A 104 9.84 6.59 14.11
CA LYS A 104 10.37 7.18 12.88
C LYS A 104 9.79 6.52 11.62
N PHE A 105 9.61 5.20 11.67
CA PHE A 105 9.09 4.40 10.57
C PHE A 105 7.64 3.98 10.79
N SER A 106 6.83 4.77 11.50
CA SER A 106 5.38 4.58 11.57
C SER A 106 4.69 5.67 10.75
N PRO A 107 4.30 5.40 9.49
CA PRO A 107 3.59 6.35 8.63
C PRO A 107 2.39 7.03 9.31
N GLU A 108 1.62 6.29 10.11
CA GLU A 108 0.48 6.82 10.88
C GLU A 108 0.89 7.91 11.87
N LEU A 109 2.00 7.73 12.58
CA LEU A 109 2.52 8.74 13.49
C LEU A 109 3.18 9.88 12.73
N LYS A 110 3.84 9.55 11.61
CA LYS A 110 4.60 10.51 10.83
C LYS A 110 3.71 11.52 10.14
N VAL A 111 2.56 11.10 9.59
CA VAL A 111 1.59 12.02 8.96
C VAL A 111 1.01 13.05 9.94
N GLN A 112 0.95 12.72 11.22
CA GLN A 112 0.46 13.60 12.28
C GLN A 112 1.54 14.59 12.79
N ASP A 113 2.79 14.44 12.37
CA ASP A 113 3.89 15.32 12.77
C ASP A 113 3.71 16.73 12.17
N PRO A 114 3.54 17.79 13.00
CA PRO A 114 3.37 19.15 12.50
C PRO A 114 4.51 19.61 11.59
N CYS A 115 5.70 19.03 11.72
CA CYS A 115 6.87 19.38 10.90
C CYS A 115 6.74 18.99 9.43
N ILE A 116 5.78 18.13 9.07
CA ILE A 116 5.56 17.70 7.68
C ILE A 116 4.20 18.17 7.12
N LYS A 117 3.49 19.02 7.86
CA LYS A 117 2.16 19.52 7.46
C LYS A 117 2.14 20.11 6.06
N ASP A 118 3.18 20.88 5.71
CA ASP A 118 3.30 21.52 4.40
C ASP A 118 3.62 20.53 3.26
N SER A 119 4.05 19.31 3.60
CA SER A 119 4.32 18.22 2.66
C SER A 119 3.08 17.36 2.37
N ILE A 120 2.07 17.38 3.25
CA ILE A 120 0.86 16.55 3.11
C ILE A 120 0.09 16.83 1.80
N PRO A 121 -0.10 18.09 1.35
CA PRO A 121 -0.78 18.37 0.09
C PRO A 121 -0.05 17.86 -1.17
N LEU A 122 1.25 17.51 -1.06
CA LEU A 122 2.02 16.95 -2.18
C LEU A 122 1.74 15.46 -2.38
N LEU A 123 1.23 14.76 -1.35
CA LEU A 123 0.97 13.33 -1.45
C LEU A 123 -0.05 13.02 -2.56
N PRO A 124 0.15 11.94 -3.32
CA PRO A 124 -0.82 11.52 -4.32
C PRO A 124 -2.12 11.06 -3.63
N ARG A 125 -3.17 10.80 -4.40
CA ARG A 125 -4.36 10.11 -3.87
C ARG A 125 -3.94 8.76 -3.30
N ILE A 126 -4.22 8.52 -2.02
CA ILE A 126 -3.92 7.27 -1.32
C ILE A 126 -5.19 6.42 -1.23
N ILE A 127 -5.13 5.18 -1.69
CA ILE A 127 -6.22 4.22 -1.58
C ILE A 127 -5.69 3.01 -0.83
N LEU A 128 -6.30 2.73 0.31
CA LEU A 128 -5.95 1.62 1.17
C LEU A 128 -6.95 0.48 0.97
N PHE A 129 -6.44 -0.73 0.94
CA PHE A 129 -7.22 -1.96 0.81
C PHE A 129 -6.88 -2.88 1.98
N HIS A 130 -7.88 -3.46 2.64
CA HIS A 130 -7.63 -4.39 3.74
C HIS A 130 -8.75 -5.40 3.91
N GLY A 131 -8.40 -6.66 4.18
CA GLY A 131 -9.37 -7.67 4.60
C GLY A 131 -9.71 -7.57 6.09
N THR A 132 -10.99 -7.68 6.47
CA THR A 132 -11.38 -7.62 7.89
C THR A 132 -11.05 -8.90 8.67
N GLY A 133 -10.76 -10.00 7.96
CA GLY A 133 -10.30 -11.26 8.51
C GLY A 133 -8.78 -11.42 8.54
N ASP A 134 -8.02 -10.34 8.30
CA ASP A 134 -6.56 -10.34 8.31
C ASP A 134 -6.04 -10.65 9.74
N TYR A 135 -5.35 -11.78 9.87
CA TYR A 135 -4.83 -12.24 11.16
C TYR A 135 -3.40 -11.76 11.40
N SER A 136 -2.67 -11.48 10.33
CA SER A 136 -1.29 -11.01 10.33
C SER A 136 -1.19 -9.54 10.71
N ILE A 137 -1.95 -8.66 10.06
CA ILE A 137 -2.02 -7.23 10.37
C ILE A 137 -3.49 -6.88 10.54
N PRO A 138 -3.95 -6.40 11.71
CA PRO A 138 -5.35 -6.03 11.89
C PRO A 138 -5.75 -4.93 10.91
N SER A 139 -6.97 -5.00 10.37
CA SER A 139 -7.54 -3.96 9.48
C SER A 139 -7.54 -2.57 10.11
N THR A 140 -7.63 -2.54 11.44
CA THR A 140 -7.58 -1.31 12.23
C THR A 140 -6.30 -0.49 11.99
N ALA A 141 -5.21 -1.12 11.56
CA ALA A 141 -4.00 -0.42 11.14
C ALA A 141 -4.24 0.47 9.90
N SER A 142 -5.06 0.01 8.94
CA SER A 142 -5.44 0.83 7.77
C SER A 142 -6.55 1.82 8.08
N GLU A 143 -7.48 1.48 8.96
CA GLU A 143 -8.50 2.41 9.46
C GLU A 143 -7.86 3.63 10.11
N LYS A 144 -6.99 3.41 11.12
CA LYS A 144 -6.26 4.49 11.81
C LYS A 144 -5.39 5.30 10.85
N PHE A 145 -4.69 4.65 9.92
CA PHE A 145 -3.85 5.38 8.98
C PHE A 145 -4.66 6.22 7.99
N ALA A 146 -5.78 5.70 7.48
CA ALA A 146 -6.70 6.47 6.63
C ALA A 146 -7.26 7.69 7.36
N ASP A 147 -7.65 7.52 8.62
CA ASP A 147 -8.16 8.62 9.44
C ASP A 147 -7.07 9.66 9.70
N ALA A 148 -5.86 9.23 10.11
CA ALA A 148 -4.72 10.12 10.30
C ALA A 148 -4.34 10.91 9.03
N LEU A 149 -4.39 10.25 7.86
CA LEU A 149 -4.18 10.90 6.56
C LEU A 149 -5.24 11.99 6.29
N LYS A 150 -6.52 11.67 6.47
CA LYS A 150 -7.63 12.63 6.25
C LYS A 150 -7.57 13.79 7.23
N GLU A 151 -7.30 13.53 8.50
CA GLU A 151 -7.14 14.55 9.54
C GLU A 151 -5.97 15.50 9.25
N ALA A 152 -4.88 14.97 8.68
CA ALA A 152 -3.74 15.77 8.23
C ALA A 152 -4.02 16.56 6.92
N GLY A 153 -5.13 16.29 6.24
CA GLY A 153 -5.54 16.96 5.00
C GLY A 153 -5.13 16.25 3.70
N ALA A 154 -4.68 14.99 3.77
CA ALA A 154 -4.37 14.20 2.58
C ALA A 154 -5.64 13.64 1.91
N SER A 155 -5.56 13.36 0.60
CA SER A 155 -6.59 12.60 -0.11
C SER A 155 -6.41 11.11 0.16
N ALA A 156 -7.25 10.54 1.04
CA ALA A 156 -7.18 9.14 1.41
C ALA A 156 -8.55 8.43 1.38
N GLU A 157 -8.57 7.21 0.88
CA GLU A 157 -9.71 6.30 0.83
C GLU A 157 -9.33 4.95 1.45
N LEU A 158 -10.29 4.29 2.08
CA LEU A 158 -10.12 2.95 2.63
C LEU A 158 -11.26 2.06 2.15
N ILE A 159 -10.90 0.91 1.57
CA ILE A 159 -11.82 -0.12 1.13
C ILE A 159 -11.54 -1.38 1.96
N LEU A 160 -12.53 -1.77 2.76
CA LEU A 160 -12.49 -2.99 3.58
C LEU A 160 -13.21 -4.13 2.87
N TYR A 161 -12.59 -5.31 2.87
CA TYR A 161 -13.16 -6.52 2.29
C TYR A 161 -13.55 -7.49 3.40
N ASP A 162 -14.85 -7.74 3.51
CA ASP A 162 -15.39 -8.55 4.60
C ASP A 162 -14.88 -10.00 4.56
N GLY A 163 -14.36 -10.47 5.69
CA GLY A 163 -13.88 -11.84 5.90
C GLY A 163 -12.61 -12.22 5.11
N LYS A 164 -12.04 -11.31 4.32
CA LYS A 164 -10.78 -11.57 3.60
C LYS A 164 -9.60 -11.56 4.57
N THR A 165 -8.72 -12.53 4.41
CA THR A 165 -7.46 -12.69 5.16
C THR A 165 -6.33 -11.85 4.53
N HIS A 166 -5.13 -11.85 5.13
CA HIS A 166 -3.98 -11.07 4.67
C HIS A 166 -3.60 -11.38 3.23
N THR A 167 -3.77 -12.64 2.82
CA THR A 167 -3.36 -13.13 1.50
C THR A 167 -4.49 -13.18 0.48
N ASP A 168 -5.75 -13.22 0.93
CA ASP A 168 -6.87 -13.53 0.05
C ASP A 168 -6.94 -12.61 -1.17
N LEU A 169 -6.75 -11.30 -0.96
CA LEU A 169 -6.92 -10.30 -2.01
C LEU A 169 -5.87 -10.38 -3.12
N PHE A 170 -4.66 -10.89 -2.86
CA PHE A 170 -3.56 -10.90 -3.83
C PHE A 170 -3.07 -12.30 -4.23
N VAL A 171 -3.48 -13.34 -3.50
CA VAL A 171 -3.15 -14.73 -3.82
C VAL A 171 -4.42 -15.52 -4.13
N GLN A 172 -5.31 -15.72 -3.15
CA GLN A 172 -6.42 -16.66 -3.30
C GLN A 172 -7.45 -16.18 -4.31
N ASP A 173 -7.82 -14.90 -4.30
CA ASP A 173 -8.81 -14.33 -5.23
C ASP A 173 -8.30 -14.36 -6.68
N PRO A 174 -7.06 -13.92 -6.99
CA PRO A 174 -6.49 -14.10 -8.33
C PRO A 174 -6.44 -15.58 -8.78
N LEU A 175 -6.09 -16.51 -7.88
CA LEU A 175 -6.05 -17.94 -8.20
C LEU A 175 -7.43 -18.58 -8.35
N ARG A 176 -8.43 -18.06 -7.63
CA ARG A 176 -9.84 -18.50 -7.70
C ARG A 176 -10.45 -18.18 -9.06
N GLY A 177 -10.04 -17.08 -9.68
CA GLY A 177 -10.64 -16.57 -10.91
C GLY A 177 -12.08 -16.12 -10.71
N GLY A 178 -12.76 -15.80 -11.81
CA GLY A 178 -14.07 -15.16 -11.78
C GLY A 178 -13.93 -13.67 -11.51
N LYS A 179 -14.70 -13.16 -10.52
CA LYS A 179 -14.63 -11.78 -10.05
C LYS A 179 -13.52 -11.64 -9.01
N ASP A 180 -12.73 -10.59 -9.11
CA ASP A 180 -11.72 -10.24 -8.12
C ASP A 180 -11.80 -8.73 -7.90
N ASP A 181 -12.38 -8.40 -6.75
CA ASP A 181 -12.80 -7.06 -6.37
C ASP A 181 -11.60 -6.10 -6.21
N LEU A 182 -10.43 -6.58 -5.74
CA LEU A 182 -9.25 -5.74 -5.61
C LEU A 182 -8.80 -5.23 -6.97
N PHE A 183 -8.65 -6.13 -7.93
CA PHE A 183 -8.25 -5.74 -9.27
C PHE A 183 -9.29 -4.86 -9.95
N ASP A 184 -10.59 -5.13 -9.75
CA ASP A 184 -11.65 -4.31 -10.33
C ASP A 184 -11.59 -2.87 -9.77
N HIS A 185 -11.34 -2.68 -8.47
CA HIS A 185 -11.13 -1.35 -7.88
C HIS A 185 -9.85 -0.66 -8.37
N VAL A 186 -8.75 -1.40 -8.53
CA VAL A 186 -7.49 -0.85 -9.05
C VAL A 186 -7.69 -0.40 -10.50
N LEU A 187 -8.30 -1.23 -11.37
CA LEU A 187 -8.57 -0.86 -12.76
C LEU A 187 -9.50 0.34 -12.86
N ALA A 188 -10.57 0.40 -12.06
CA ALA A 188 -11.47 1.56 -12.04
C ALA A 188 -10.72 2.86 -11.70
N THR A 189 -9.66 2.79 -10.89
CA THR A 189 -8.81 3.94 -10.58
C THR A 189 -7.82 4.24 -11.72
N VAL A 190 -7.19 3.22 -12.31
CA VAL A 190 -6.20 3.38 -13.39
C VAL A 190 -6.83 3.87 -14.70
N HIS A 191 -8.09 3.52 -14.93
CA HIS A 191 -8.87 3.87 -16.13
C HIS A 191 -9.92 4.96 -15.86
N SER A 192 -9.88 5.67 -14.72
CA SER A 192 -10.92 6.64 -14.34
C SER A 192 -11.18 7.72 -15.39
N ASP A 193 -10.15 8.06 -16.16
CA ASP A 193 -10.18 9.12 -17.18
C ASP A 193 -10.21 8.55 -18.62
N ASP A 194 -10.42 7.24 -18.79
CA ASP A 194 -10.41 6.54 -20.08
C ASP A 194 -11.71 5.74 -20.26
N SER A 195 -12.71 6.37 -20.90
CA SER A 195 -14.01 5.75 -21.12
C SER A 195 -13.96 4.49 -21.99
N ASP A 196 -13.01 4.43 -22.93
CA ASP A 196 -12.86 3.28 -23.82
C ASP A 196 -12.23 2.10 -23.08
N ALA A 197 -11.27 2.36 -22.19
CA ALA A 197 -10.71 1.33 -21.32
C ALA A 197 -11.75 0.80 -20.33
N LEU A 198 -12.54 1.67 -19.69
CA LEU A 198 -13.63 1.25 -18.81
C LEU A 198 -14.69 0.39 -19.53
N ALA A 199 -15.04 0.75 -20.77
CA ALA A 199 -15.95 -0.04 -21.58
C ALA A 199 -15.38 -1.43 -21.92
N LYS A 200 -14.07 -1.52 -22.20
CA LYS A 200 -13.38 -2.79 -22.43
C LYS A 200 -13.33 -3.65 -21.18
N ASP A 201 -13.06 -3.06 -20.02
CA ASP A 201 -13.04 -3.76 -18.73
C ASP A 201 -14.41 -4.36 -18.41
N ALA A 202 -15.49 -3.61 -18.63
CA ALA A 202 -16.86 -4.07 -18.41
C ALA A 202 -17.26 -5.24 -19.32
N MET A 203 -16.63 -5.36 -20.49
CA MET A 203 -16.85 -6.46 -21.44
C MET A 203 -15.85 -7.61 -21.30
N ALA A 204 -14.85 -7.49 -20.41
CA ALA A 204 -13.82 -8.49 -20.25
C ALA A 204 -14.42 -9.82 -19.75
N PRO A 205 -13.98 -10.97 -20.27
CA PRO A 205 -14.44 -12.26 -19.79
C PRO A 205 -14.01 -12.48 -18.33
N PRO A 206 -14.76 -13.27 -17.54
CA PRO A 206 -14.36 -13.63 -16.18
C PRO A 206 -12.97 -14.24 -16.15
N ARG A 207 -12.19 -13.95 -15.10
CA ARG A 207 -10.82 -14.44 -15.03
C ARG A 207 -10.77 -15.95 -14.91
N ARG A 208 -9.77 -16.54 -15.56
CA ARG A 208 -9.58 -17.99 -15.53
C ARG A 208 -9.25 -18.45 -14.11
N ARG A 209 -9.96 -19.47 -13.62
CA ARG A 209 -9.58 -20.19 -12.40
C ARG A 209 -8.26 -20.93 -12.61
N LEU A 210 -7.31 -20.71 -11.72
CA LEU A 210 -5.98 -21.34 -11.75
C LEU A 210 -5.87 -22.48 -10.74
N VAL A 211 -6.63 -22.43 -9.64
CA VAL A 211 -6.59 -23.44 -8.58
C VAL A 211 -8.02 -23.93 -8.23
N PRO A 212 -8.22 -25.24 -8.01
CA PRO A 212 -9.48 -25.79 -7.51
C PRO A 212 -9.92 -25.15 -6.18
N GLU A 213 -11.22 -24.85 -6.05
CA GLU A 213 -11.78 -24.16 -4.87
C GLU A 213 -11.45 -24.87 -3.55
N ILE A 214 -11.44 -26.21 -3.55
CA ILE A 214 -11.14 -27.00 -2.35
C ILE A 214 -9.73 -26.73 -1.83
N LEU A 215 -8.74 -26.56 -2.70
CA LEU A 215 -7.36 -26.29 -2.28
C LEU A 215 -7.22 -24.88 -1.71
N LEU A 216 -7.92 -23.89 -2.29
CA LEU A 216 -7.94 -22.53 -1.76
C LEU A 216 -8.59 -22.47 -0.38
N LYS A 217 -9.71 -23.17 -0.18
CA LYS A 217 -10.37 -23.27 1.12
C LYS A 217 -9.48 -23.95 2.17
N ILE A 218 -8.78 -25.03 1.79
CA ILE A 218 -7.83 -25.70 2.69
C ILE A 218 -6.67 -24.76 3.04
N ALA A 219 -6.09 -24.08 2.05
CA ALA A 219 -4.98 -23.15 2.26
C ALA A 219 -5.36 -22.02 3.22
N ASN A 220 -6.54 -21.42 3.05
CA ASN A 220 -7.06 -20.37 3.92
C ASN A 220 -7.23 -20.87 5.37
N ASN A 221 -7.69 -22.11 5.59
CA ASN A 221 -7.84 -22.67 6.93
C ASN A 221 -6.52 -23.07 7.60
N ILE A 222 -5.56 -23.62 6.84
CA ILE A 222 -4.29 -24.13 7.40
C ILE A 222 -3.28 -22.99 7.60
N SER A 223 -3.31 -22.00 6.72
CA SER A 223 -2.38 -20.87 6.74
C SER A 223 -3.15 -19.54 6.66
N PRO A 224 -3.96 -19.21 7.68
CA PRO A 224 -4.70 -17.96 7.75
C PRO A 224 -3.74 -16.84 8.12
N PHE A 225 -2.87 -16.45 7.19
CA PHE A 225 -2.15 -15.19 7.28
C PHE A 225 -3.16 -14.07 7.29
#